data_AF-F3ZLA2-F1
#
_entry.id   AF-F3ZLA2-F1
#
_cell.length_a   1.000
_cell.length_b   1.000
_cell.length_c   1.000
_cell.angle_alpha   90.00
_cell.angle_beta   90.00
_cell.angle_gamma   90.00
#
_symmetry.space_group_name_H-M   'P 1'
#
loop_
_entity.id
_entity.type
_entity.pdbx_description
1 polymer ?
#
loop_
_entity_poly.entity_id
_entity_poly.type
_entity_poly.pdbx_seq_one_letter_code
_entity_poly.pdbx_strand_id
1 'polypeptide(L)'
;MFKNTRDGGGGGRYASWTRDFESERERRARQGDPEWARGAALPPALVRSLRRFQVGENGDGAELIGKADRAGDPTYAAAARLFVAEERNHARLLAELLAAGGAGTLEAHWSDTAFVRLRRLLGLRLELLVLMVAEVVALRYYRTLRDGRVDPLLSEVAGRVLADEERHVPFHCARLREGFAHLPGPARRLVTAGWRALLAGAVCVVAADHGAALRRCGVTRREFVRDVVSSSAPVAATIAGAGPAPPPPLCCSPEGRRRPARSGRVVARPRAGARARARTPVSRPVAEGGDRRTAGSPPPTGETRPSHGTGRLRARTSYSAMVSRDVTPGRSRVGNASWCAGQGRRSGSA
;
A
#
# COMPACT_ATOMS: atom_id res chain seq x y z
N MET A 1 -42.53 -1.41 -29.08
CA MET A 1 -41.58 -2.54 -29.06
C MET A 1 -40.32 -2.11 -29.80
N PHE A 2 -39.31 -1.61 -29.08
CA PHE A 2 -37.98 -1.36 -29.63
C PHE A 2 -36.96 -1.93 -28.65
N LYS A 3 -36.54 -3.17 -28.93
CA LYS A 3 -35.39 -3.80 -28.29
C LYS A 3 -34.16 -3.07 -28.80
N ASN A 4 -33.48 -2.31 -27.94
CA ASN A 4 -32.17 -1.76 -28.25
C ASN A 4 -31.12 -2.72 -27.69
N THR A 5 -30.94 -3.86 -28.37
CA THR A 5 -29.79 -4.74 -28.23
C THR A 5 -28.59 -4.03 -28.85
N ARG A 6 -27.72 -3.47 -28.01
CA ARG A 6 -26.31 -3.23 -28.35
C ARG A 6 -25.46 -4.22 -27.57
N ASP A 7 -25.33 -5.41 -28.14
CA ASP A 7 -24.15 -6.24 -27.96
C ASP A 7 -23.13 -5.81 -29.03
N GLY A 8 -21.91 -5.50 -28.61
CA GLY A 8 -20.86 -5.02 -29.52
C GLY A 8 -19.55 -4.65 -28.81
N GLY A 9 -19.00 -5.59 -28.02
CA GLY A 9 -17.68 -5.49 -27.39
C GLY A 9 -17.58 -6.43 -26.20
N GLY A 10 -17.17 -7.69 -26.43
CA GLY A 10 -17.13 -8.80 -25.46
C GLY A 10 -16.09 -8.67 -24.34
N GLY A 11 -16.03 -7.53 -23.66
CA GLY A 11 -15.33 -7.38 -22.39
C GLY A 11 -16.36 -7.10 -21.31
N GLY A 12 -16.47 -7.97 -20.31
CA GLY A 12 -17.34 -7.73 -19.15
C GLY A 12 -17.08 -6.37 -18.50
N ARG A 13 -18.02 -5.92 -17.66
CA ARG A 13 -18.04 -4.55 -17.08
C ARG A 13 -16.72 -4.15 -16.40
N TYR A 14 -15.94 -5.10 -15.91
CA TYR A 14 -14.64 -4.86 -15.26
C TYR A 14 -13.43 -5.23 -16.12
N ALA A 15 -13.62 -5.47 -17.42
CA ALA A 15 -12.54 -5.85 -18.33
C ALA A 15 -11.48 -4.73 -18.48
N SER A 16 -11.88 -3.45 -18.46
CA SER A 16 -10.92 -2.33 -18.46
C SER A 16 -10.10 -2.29 -17.18
N TRP A 17 -10.71 -2.56 -16.03
CA TRP A 17 -10.03 -2.65 -14.73
C TRP A 17 -9.07 -3.83 -14.70
N THR A 18 -9.49 -4.99 -15.20
CA THR A 18 -8.63 -6.18 -15.31
C THR A 18 -7.38 -5.87 -16.13
N ARG A 19 -7.54 -5.26 -17.31
CA ARG A 19 -6.41 -4.86 -18.17
C ARG A 19 -5.49 -3.82 -17.51
N ASP A 20 -6.06 -2.88 -16.76
CA ASP A 20 -5.28 -1.86 -16.04
C ASP A 20 -4.38 -2.50 -14.99
N PHE A 21 -4.93 -3.41 -14.17
CA PHE A 21 -4.16 -4.19 -13.21
C PHE A 21 -3.11 -5.10 -13.87
N GLU A 22 -3.43 -5.74 -15.00
CA GLU A 22 -2.46 -6.54 -15.77
C GLU A 22 -1.31 -5.68 -16.30
N SER A 23 -1.63 -4.52 -16.87
CA SER A 23 -0.65 -3.56 -17.38
C SER A 23 0.27 -3.08 -16.27
N GLU A 24 -0.26 -2.79 -15.07
CA GLU A 24 0.57 -2.41 -13.94
C GLU A 24 1.46 -3.55 -13.48
N ARG A 25 0.93 -4.77 -13.36
CA ARG A 25 1.73 -5.95 -13.01
C ARG A 25 2.92 -6.11 -13.96
N GLU A 26 2.71 -5.95 -15.26
CA GLU A 26 3.78 -5.98 -16.24
C GLU A 26 4.76 -4.80 -16.12
N ARG A 27 4.25 -3.58 -15.88
CA ARG A 27 5.08 -2.40 -15.65
C ARG A 27 6.00 -2.61 -14.45
N ARG A 28 5.47 -3.15 -13.35
CA ARG A 28 6.21 -3.49 -12.12
C ARG A 28 7.26 -4.56 -12.39
N ALA A 29 6.92 -5.61 -13.14
CA ALA A 29 7.88 -6.65 -13.53
C ALA A 29 9.04 -6.09 -14.36
N ARG A 30 8.79 -5.13 -15.26
CA ARG A 30 9.82 -4.44 -16.05
C ARG A 30 10.66 -3.47 -15.21
N GLN A 31 10.04 -2.78 -14.26
CA GLN A 31 10.71 -1.82 -13.38
C GLN A 31 11.65 -2.52 -12.38
N GLY A 32 11.29 -3.73 -11.93
CA GLY A 32 12.01 -4.44 -10.88
C GLY A 32 11.81 -3.81 -9.50
N ASP A 33 12.50 -4.36 -8.51
CA ASP A 33 12.44 -3.89 -7.13
C ASP A 33 13.28 -2.63 -6.88
N PRO A 34 12.96 -1.86 -5.82
CA PRO A 34 13.87 -0.85 -5.28
C PRO A 34 15.26 -1.41 -4.97
N GLU A 35 16.27 -0.54 -4.97
CA GLU A 35 17.65 -0.92 -4.65
C GLU A 35 17.83 -1.12 -3.13
N TRP A 36 17.37 -2.27 -2.61
CA TRP A 36 17.38 -2.58 -1.17
C TRP A 36 18.78 -2.51 -0.53
N ALA A 37 19.82 -2.82 -1.31
CA ALA A 37 21.22 -2.79 -0.86
C ALA A 37 21.70 -1.39 -0.42
N ARG A 38 21.01 -0.32 -0.81
CA ARG A 38 21.26 1.04 -0.33
C ARG A 38 21.05 1.17 1.18
N GLY A 39 20.23 0.30 1.77
CA GLY A 39 19.75 0.44 3.14
C GLY A 39 18.77 1.61 3.30
N ALA A 40 18.14 1.69 4.47
CA ALA A 40 17.26 2.79 4.84
C ALA A 40 17.60 3.34 6.23
N ALA A 41 17.72 4.65 6.37
CA ALA A 41 17.94 5.30 7.65
C ALA A 41 16.60 5.68 8.30
N LEU A 42 15.86 4.68 8.80
CA LEU A 42 14.50 4.89 9.32
C LEU A 42 14.50 5.27 10.81
N PRO A 43 13.94 6.44 11.19
CA PRO A 43 13.72 6.77 12.59
C PRO A 43 12.82 5.74 13.30
N PRO A 44 13.02 5.45 14.60
CA PRO A 44 12.24 4.45 15.33
C PRO A 44 10.71 4.66 15.26
N ALA A 45 10.27 5.92 15.23
CA ALA A 45 8.86 6.26 15.07
C ALA A 45 8.30 5.79 13.72
N LEU A 46 9.07 5.89 12.64
CA LEU A 46 8.70 5.40 11.32
C LEU A 46 8.73 3.88 11.26
N VAL A 47 9.74 3.22 11.83
CA VAL A 47 9.79 1.75 11.95
C VAL A 47 8.54 1.20 12.63
N ARG A 48 8.15 1.77 13.79
CA ARG A 48 6.92 1.37 14.50
C ARG A 48 5.66 1.58 13.67
N SER A 49 5.60 2.68 12.93
CA SER A 49 4.47 3.06 12.09
C SER A 49 4.32 2.11 10.90
N LEU A 50 5.42 1.87 10.16
CA LEU A 50 5.47 1.01 8.97
C LEU A 50 5.15 -0.44 9.30
N ARG A 51 5.64 -0.94 10.44
CA ARG A 51 5.30 -2.29 10.93
C ARG A 51 3.80 -2.54 11.05
N ARG A 52 3.04 -1.56 11.53
CA ARG A 52 1.58 -1.69 11.67
C ARG A 52 0.88 -1.64 10.32
N PHE A 53 1.28 -0.71 9.45
CA PHE A 53 0.74 -0.68 8.09
C PHE A 53 1.04 -1.98 7.33
N GLN A 54 2.26 -2.53 7.48
CA GLN A 54 2.64 -3.81 6.86
C GLN A 54 1.73 -4.97 7.27
N VAL A 55 1.32 -5.03 8.55
CA VAL A 55 0.34 -6.04 9.02
C VAL A 55 -1.04 -5.79 8.41
N GLY A 56 -1.45 -4.53 8.27
CA GLY A 56 -2.68 -4.13 7.58
C GLY A 56 -2.74 -4.61 6.12
N GLU A 57 -1.64 -4.43 5.37
CA GLU A 57 -1.54 -4.84 3.97
C GLU A 57 -1.42 -6.37 3.79
N ASN A 58 -0.98 -7.10 4.82
CA ASN A 58 -0.73 -8.55 4.74
C ASN A 58 -2.01 -9.41 4.79
N GLY A 59 -3.14 -8.89 4.31
CA GLY A 59 -4.39 -9.63 4.20
C GLY A 59 -4.34 -10.72 3.13
N ASP A 60 -4.78 -11.93 3.45
CA ASP A 60 -4.84 -13.03 2.47
C ASP A 60 -5.80 -12.77 1.29
N GLY A 61 -6.76 -11.85 1.43
CA GLY A 61 -7.78 -11.52 0.43
C GLY A 61 -8.73 -12.67 0.06
N ALA A 62 -8.64 -13.82 0.73
CA ALA A 62 -9.36 -15.03 0.35
C ALA A 62 -10.89 -14.84 0.44
N GLU A 63 -11.32 -14.10 1.45
CA GLU A 63 -12.73 -13.84 1.66
C GLU A 63 -13.32 -12.85 0.63
N LEU A 64 -12.57 -11.79 0.31
CA LEU A 64 -12.93 -10.85 -0.75
C LEU A 64 -13.07 -11.58 -2.09
N ILE A 65 -12.11 -12.46 -2.42
CA ILE A 65 -12.17 -13.29 -3.63
C ILE A 65 -13.40 -14.21 -3.61
N GLY A 66 -13.65 -14.92 -2.51
CA GLY A 66 -14.81 -15.79 -2.40
C GLY A 66 -16.14 -15.05 -2.53
N LYS A 67 -16.24 -13.81 -2.03
CA LYS A 67 -17.42 -12.95 -2.21
C LYS A 67 -17.51 -12.36 -3.62
N ALA A 68 -16.39 -12.07 -4.26
CA ALA A 68 -16.35 -11.64 -5.65
C ALA A 68 -16.82 -12.75 -6.60
N ASP A 69 -16.40 -14.00 -6.35
CA ASP A 69 -16.86 -15.17 -7.10
C ASP A 69 -18.37 -15.38 -6.94
N ARG A 70 -18.88 -15.32 -5.70
CA ARG A 70 -20.32 -15.41 -5.42
C ARG A 70 -21.14 -14.29 -6.03
N ALA A 71 -20.51 -13.17 -6.39
CA ALA A 71 -21.21 -12.07 -7.03
C ALA A 71 -21.51 -12.31 -8.51
N GLY A 72 -20.93 -13.35 -9.13
CA GLY A 72 -21.30 -13.80 -10.47
C GLY A 72 -20.83 -12.93 -11.64
N ASP A 73 -19.89 -12.01 -11.43
CA ASP A 73 -19.22 -11.25 -12.51
C ASP A 73 -17.77 -11.76 -12.66
N PRO A 74 -17.47 -12.58 -13.69
CA PRO A 74 -16.13 -13.14 -13.89
C PRO A 74 -15.05 -12.07 -14.08
N THR A 75 -15.38 -10.95 -14.72
CA THR A 75 -14.41 -9.86 -14.93
C THR A 75 -14.12 -9.11 -13.64
N TYR A 76 -15.11 -8.95 -12.76
CA TYR A 76 -14.89 -8.41 -11.42
C TYR A 76 -14.03 -9.35 -10.58
N ALA A 77 -14.33 -10.65 -10.60
CA ALA A 77 -13.57 -11.63 -9.85
C ALA A 77 -12.10 -11.72 -10.33
N ALA A 78 -11.85 -11.57 -11.64
CA ALA A 78 -10.50 -11.48 -12.18
C ALA A 78 -9.77 -10.22 -11.66
N ALA A 79 -10.38 -9.04 -11.78
CA ALA A 79 -9.82 -7.78 -11.25
C ALA A 79 -9.56 -7.84 -9.74
N ALA A 80 -10.47 -8.42 -8.95
CA ALA A 80 -10.32 -8.57 -7.51
C ALA A 80 -9.12 -9.45 -7.11
N ARG A 81 -8.83 -10.51 -7.88
CA ARG A 81 -7.64 -11.35 -7.65
C ARG A 81 -6.35 -10.60 -7.95
N LEU A 82 -6.34 -9.78 -9.01
CA LEU A 82 -5.19 -8.95 -9.36
C LEU A 82 -4.96 -7.87 -8.29
N PHE A 83 -6.01 -7.19 -7.84
CA PHE A 83 -5.98 -6.27 -6.70
C PHE A 83 -5.35 -6.94 -5.46
N VAL A 84 -5.83 -8.11 -5.04
CA VAL A 84 -5.26 -8.84 -3.89
C VAL A 84 -3.77 -9.17 -4.10
N ALA A 85 -3.33 -9.40 -5.33
CA ALA A 85 -1.91 -9.61 -5.62
C ALA A 85 -1.09 -8.31 -5.47
N GLU A 86 -1.67 -7.13 -5.75
CA GLU A 86 -1.03 -5.84 -5.52
C GLU A 86 -0.88 -5.54 -4.03
N GLU A 87 -1.94 -5.75 -3.24
CA GLU A 87 -1.93 -5.61 -1.76
C GLU A 87 -0.83 -6.46 -1.11
N ARG A 88 -0.73 -7.73 -1.54
CA ARG A 88 0.36 -8.62 -1.08
C ARG A 88 1.74 -8.10 -1.46
N ASN A 89 1.86 -7.48 -2.62
CA ASN A 89 3.11 -6.84 -3.02
C ASN A 89 3.41 -5.59 -2.16
N HIS A 90 2.42 -4.82 -1.73
CA HIS A 90 2.63 -3.72 -0.77
C HIS A 90 3.18 -4.24 0.56
N ALA A 91 2.56 -5.28 1.11
CA ALA A 91 3.04 -5.94 2.32
C ALA A 91 4.49 -6.41 2.19
N ARG A 92 4.87 -6.96 1.02
CA ARG A 92 6.25 -7.36 0.71
C ARG A 92 7.19 -6.15 0.64
N LEU A 93 6.84 -5.10 -0.10
CA LEU A 93 7.67 -3.89 -0.21
C LEU A 93 7.93 -3.23 1.15
N LEU A 94 6.93 -3.21 2.03
CA LEU A 94 7.08 -2.69 3.39
C LEU A 94 7.96 -3.58 4.26
N ALA A 95 7.87 -4.90 4.11
CA ALA A 95 8.74 -5.85 4.81
C ALA A 95 10.21 -5.69 4.39
N GLU A 96 10.47 -5.57 3.08
CA GLU A 96 11.82 -5.32 2.54
C GLU A 96 12.36 -3.95 2.97
N LEU A 97 11.52 -2.91 2.99
CA LEU A 97 11.91 -1.60 3.49
C LEU A 97 12.29 -1.63 4.97
N LEU A 98 11.53 -2.36 5.80
CA LEU A 98 11.86 -2.56 7.20
C LEU A 98 13.19 -3.32 7.34
N ALA A 99 13.40 -4.37 6.56
CA ALA A 99 14.63 -5.16 6.57
C ALA A 99 15.85 -4.32 6.15
N ALA A 100 15.72 -3.50 5.10
CA ALA A 100 16.75 -2.54 4.67
C ALA A 100 17.06 -1.49 5.74
N GLY A 101 16.10 -1.20 6.63
CA GLY A 101 16.28 -0.36 7.82
C GLY A 101 16.76 -1.09 9.07
N GLY A 102 17.12 -2.38 8.97
CA GLY A 102 17.58 -3.19 10.09
C GLY A 102 16.48 -3.61 11.06
N ALA A 103 15.22 -3.62 10.64
CA ALA A 103 14.06 -3.94 11.47
C ALA A 103 13.25 -5.12 10.90
N GLY A 104 12.80 -6.04 11.76
CA GLY A 104 11.82 -7.07 11.37
C GLY A 104 10.39 -6.54 11.24
N THR A 105 9.47 -7.36 10.71
CA THR A 105 8.02 -7.09 10.69
C THR A 105 7.37 -7.34 12.07
N LEU A 106 6.09 -7.03 12.21
CA LEU A 106 5.28 -7.50 13.33
C LEU A 106 4.50 -8.74 12.89
N GLU A 107 4.33 -9.71 13.80
CA GLU A 107 3.51 -10.89 13.50
C GLU A 107 2.01 -10.57 13.51
N ALA A 108 1.55 -9.71 14.42
CA ALA A 108 0.17 -9.24 14.48
C ALA A 108 0.01 -7.98 15.34
N HIS A 109 -1.01 -7.17 15.06
CA HIS A 109 -1.50 -6.12 15.96
C HIS A 109 -3.00 -6.30 16.21
N TRP A 110 -3.45 -5.99 17.42
CA TRP A 110 -4.82 -6.25 17.87
C TRP A 110 -5.86 -5.38 17.15
N SER A 111 -5.50 -4.15 16.77
CA SER A 111 -6.35 -3.27 15.94
C SER A 111 -6.61 -3.90 14.58
N ASP A 112 -5.61 -4.58 14.03
CA ASP A 112 -5.69 -5.21 12.71
C ASP A 112 -6.56 -6.46 12.80
N THR A 113 -6.45 -7.21 13.90
CA THR A 113 -7.35 -8.34 14.18
C THR A 113 -8.81 -7.88 14.31
N ALA A 114 -9.06 -6.76 14.98
CA ALA A 114 -10.40 -6.19 15.11
C ALA A 114 -10.94 -5.65 13.77
N PHE A 115 -10.11 -4.96 12.98
CA PHE A 115 -10.46 -4.45 11.67
C PHE A 115 -10.72 -5.59 10.67
N VAL A 116 -9.89 -6.63 10.68
CA VAL A 116 -10.07 -7.86 9.91
C VAL A 116 -11.35 -8.57 10.32
N ARG A 117 -11.63 -8.72 11.62
CA ARG A 117 -12.91 -9.32 12.06
C ARG A 117 -14.12 -8.50 11.62
N LEU A 118 -14.08 -7.17 11.73
CA LEU A 118 -15.14 -6.30 11.23
C LEU A 118 -15.35 -6.44 9.72
N ARG A 119 -14.25 -6.56 8.96
CA ARG A 119 -14.26 -6.78 7.50
C ARG A 119 -14.88 -8.13 7.11
N ARG A 120 -14.60 -9.18 7.90
CA ARG A 120 -14.94 -10.59 7.59
C ARG A 120 -16.36 -11.01 7.98
N LEU A 121 -17.06 -10.28 8.85
CA LEU A 121 -18.37 -10.73 9.35
C LEU A 121 -19.56 -10.37 8.43
N LEU A 122 -19.32 -9.74 7.27
CA LEU A 122 -20.36 -8.98 6.56
C LEU A 122 -20.35 -9.25 5.05
N GLY A 123 -21.47 -8.99 4.34
CA GLY A 123 -21.55 -9.16 2.88
C GLY A 123 -20.60 -8.24 2.10
N LEU A 124 -20.36 -8.56 0.81
CA LEU A 124 -19.39 -7.87 -0.06
C LEU A 124 -19.45 -6.34 0.00
N ARG A 125 -20.67 -5.76 0.03
CA ARG A 125 -20.86 -4.30 0.06
C ARG A 125 -20.25 -3.64 1.30
N LEU A 126 -20.43 -4.27 2.46
CA LEU A 126 -19.98 -3.72 3.73
C LEU A 126 -18.49 -3.99 3.93
N GLU A 127 -17.99 -5.14 3.48
CA GLU A 127 -16.56 -5.37 3.36
C GLU A 127 -15.88 -4.31 2.49
N LEU A 128 -16.44 -3.98 1.31
CA LEU A 128 -15.91 -2.93 0.45
C LEU A 128 -16.01 -1.53 1.07
N LEU A 129 -17.05 -1.23 1.87
CA LEU A 129 -17.14 0.03 2.61
C LEU A 129 -16.02 0.15 3.66
N VAL A 130 -15.74 -0.93 4.39
CA VAL A 130 -14.67 -0.96 5.39
C VAL A 130 -13.30 -0.90 4.71
N LEU A 131 -13.10 -1.66 3.64
CA LEU A 131 -11.88 -1.61 2.83
C LEU A 131 -11.64 -0.20 2.30
N MET A 132 -12.67 0.46 1.76
CA MET A 132 -12.60 1.84 1.29
C MET A 132 -12.17 2.85 2.38
N VAL A 133 -12.43 2.58 3.66
CA VAL A 133 -11.87 3.41 4.75
C VAL A 133 -10.35 3.26 4.81
N ALA A 134 -9.83 2.04 4.72
CA ALA A 134 -8.39 1.78 4.72
C ALA A 134 -7.71 2.46 3.52
N GLU A 135 -8.25 2.26 2.31
CA GLU A 135 -7.77 2.87 1.05
C GLU A 135 -7.62 4.40 1.14
N VAL A 136 -8.65 5.10 1.62
CA VAL A 136 -8.64 6.57 1.74
C VAL A 136 -7.63 7.04 2.78
N VAL A 137 -7.43 6.29 3.86
CA VAL A 137 -6.40 6.59 4.87
C VAL A 137 -4.99 6.30 4.32
N ALA A 138 -4.81 5.17 3.64
CA ALA A 138 -3.57 4.73 3.02
C ALA A 138 -3.07 5.76 1.99
N LEU A 139 -3.96 6.25 1.11
CA LEU A 139 -3.68 7.33 0.16
C LEU A 139 -3.00 8.53 0.84
N ARG A 140 -3.58 9.04 1.94
CA ARG A 140 -2.98 10.19 2.61
C ARG A 140 -1.69 9.81 3.33
N TYR A 141 -1.65 8.64 3.95
CA TYR A 141 -0.50 8.15 4.69
C TYR A 141 0.74 7.98 3.80
N TYR A 142 0.62 7.23 2.71
CA TYR A 142 1.73 7.02 1.78
C TYR A 142 2.14 8.31 1.07
N ARG A 143 1.20 9.21 0.79
CA ARG A 143 1.54 10.55 0.31
C ARG A 143 2.38 11.33 1.31
N THR A 144 2.02 11.30 2.60
CA THR A 144 2.82 11.93 3.65
C THR A 144 4.22 11.31 3.76
N LEU A 145 4.34 9.99 3.67
CA LEU A 145 5.64 9.32 3.70
C LEU A 145 6.51 9.68 2.48
N ARG A 146 5.93 9.66 1.27
CA ARG A 146 6.60 10.03 0.02
C ARG A 146 7.10 11.46 0.07
N ASP A 147 6.21 12.40 0.41
CA ASP A 147 6.47 13.84 0.35
C ASP A 147 7.35 14.33 1.52
N GLY A 148 7.36 13.60 2.64
CA GLY A 148 8.19 13.91 3.81
C GLY A 148 9.70 13.77 3.59
N ARG A 149 10.13 13.03 2.55
CA ARG A 149 11.54 12.88 2.12
C ARG A 149 12.53 12.57 3.24
N VAL A 150 12.10 11.81 4.25
CA VAL A 150 12.93 11.43 5.39
C VAL A 150 14.06 10.48 4.97
N ASP A 151 13.76 9.59 4.04
CA ASP A 151 14.71 8.64 3.46
C ASP A 151 14.32 8.38 1.98
N PRO A 152 15.28 8.36 1.04
CA PRO A 152 14.98 8.15 -0.38
C PRO A 152 14.28 6.81 -0.68
N LEU A 153 14.67 5.73 -0.01
CA LEU A 153 14.09 4.39 -0.23
C LEU A 153 12.66 4.33 0.33
N LEU A 154 12.42 4.94 1.50
CA LEU A 154 11.06 5.15 2.02
C LEU A 154 10.19 5.95 1.05
N SER A 155 10.71 7.06 0.51
CA SER A 155 9.96 7.89 -0.42
C SER A 155 9.62 7.14 -1.71
N GLU A 156 10.54 6.32 -2.21
CA GLU A 156 10.32 5.50 -3.39
C GLU A 156 9.25 4.42 -3.14
N VAL A 157 9.39 3.65 -2.05
CA VAL A 157 8.44 2.59 -1.70
C VAL A 157 7.04 3.18 -1.47
N ALA A 158 6.94 4.24 -0.67
CA ALA A 158 5.66 4.92 -0.45
C ALA A 158 5.07 5.49 -1.74
N GLY A 159 5.91 5.96 -2.67
CA GLY A 159 5.47 6.43 -3.98
C GLY A 159 4.92 5.32 -4.87
N ARG A 160 5.53 4.13 -4.83
CA ARG A 160 5.04 2.94 -5.57
C ARG A 160 3.71 2.46 -5.03
N VAL A 161 3.59 2.31 -3.71
CA VAL A 161 2.33 1.90 -3.05
C VAL A 161 1.23 2.93 -3.33
N LEU A 162 1.51 4.22 -3.11
CA LEU A 162 0.55 5.30 -3.37
C LEU A 162 -0.03 5.28 -4.80
N ALA A 163 0.81 4.99 -5.80
CA ALA A 163 0.36 4.92 -7.19
C ALA A 163 -0.65 3.77 -7.44
N ASP A 164 -0.58 2.70 -6.66
CA ASP A 164 -1.54 1.59 -6.70
C ASP A 164 -2.84 1.97 -6.00
N GLU A 165 -2.76 2.57 -4.81
CA GLU A 165 -3.94 3.04 -4.05
C GLU A 165 -4.79 4.06 -4.82
N GLU A 166 -4.13 4.92 -5.63
CA GLU A 166 -4.81 5.87 -6.50
C GLU A 166 -5.71 5.18 -7.55
N ARG A 167 -5.39 3.93 -7.94
CA ARG A 167 -6.20 3.11 -8.86
C ARG A 167 -7.22 2.24 -8.13
N HIS A 168 -6.93 1.80 -6.91
CA HIS A 168 -7.81 0.97 -6.09
C HIS A 168 -9.11 1.70 -5.71
N VAL A 169 -9.02 2.97 -5.30
CA VAL A 169 -10.19 3.77 -4.91
C VAL A 169 -11.26 3.84 -6.01
N PRO A 170 -10.96 4.25 -7.26
CA PRO A 170 -11.99 4.32 -8.29
C PRO A 170 -12.52 2.93 -8.71
N PHE A 171 -11.70 1.87 -8.63
CA PHE A 171 -12.15 0.49 -8.83
C PHE A 171 -13.24 0.08 -7.81
N HIS A 172 -12.98 0.32 -6.52
CA HIS A 172 -13.95 0.03 -5.47
C HIS A 172 -15.18 0.95 -5.51
N CYS A 173 -14.99 2.21 -5.88
CA CYS A 173 -16.09 3.15 -6.12
C CYS A 173 -17.06 2.65 -7.21
N ALA A 174 -16.52 2.12 -8.33
CA ALA A 174 -17.34 1.53 -9.38
C ALA A 174 -18.20 0.37 -8.85
N ARG A 175 -17.60 -0.52 -8.03
CA ARG A 175 -18.30 -1.65 -7.43
C ARG A 175 -19.32 -1.26 -6.37
N LEU A 176 -19.00 -0.30 -5.51
CA LEU A 176 -19.93 0.21 -4.49
C LEU A 176 -21.14 0.91 -5.12
N ARG A 177 -20.93 1.67 -6.20
CA ARG A 177 -22.02 2.34 -6.93
C ARG A 177 -23.02 1.34 -7.50
N GLU A 178 -22.53 0.25 -8.09
CA GLU A 178 -23.36 -0.87 -8.54
C GLU A 178 -24.06 -1.54 -7.34
N GLY A 179 -23.30 -1.83 -6.29
CA GLY A 179 -23.79 -2.48 -5.08
C GLY A 179 -24.98 -1.75 -4.45
N PHE A 180 -25.00 -0.42 -4.48
CA PHE A 180 -26.05 0.41 -3.88
C PHE A 180 -27.07 0.98 -4.89
N ALA A 181 -27.03 0.55 -6.16
CA ALA A 181 -27.92 1.08 -7.20
C ALA A 181 -29.43 0.86 -6.91
N HIS A 182 -29.76 -0.21 -6.18
CA HIS A 182 -31.12 -0.56 -5.79
C HIS A 182 -31.63 0.18 -4.54
N LEU A 183 -30.75 0.88 -3.80
CA LEU A 183 -31.14 1.58 -2.58
C LEU A 183 -31.77 2.94 -2.90
N PRO A 184 -32.87 3.31 -2.21
CA PRO A 184 -33.45 4.65 -2.36
C PRO A 184 -32.52 5.72 -1.78
N GLY A 185 -32.65 6.96 -2.26
CA GLY A 185 -31.78 8.09 -1.89
C GLY A 185 -31.57 8.29 -0.38
N PRO A 186 -32.62 8.24 0.47
CA PRO A 186 -32.46 8.34 1.92
C PRO A 186 -31.58 7.24 2.52
N ALA A 187 -31.74 5.99 2.08
CA ALA A 187 -30.91 4.87 2.55
C ALA A 187 -29.45 5.06 2.16
N ARG A 188 -29.18 5.54 0.94
CA ARG A 188 -27.81 5.84 0.49
C ARG A 188 -27.17 6.96 1.31
N ARG A 189 -27.95 7.99 1.69
CA ARG A 189 -27.48 9.06 2.59
C ARG A 189 -27.12 8.51 3.97
N LEU A 190 -27.94 7.61 4.53
CA LEU A 190 -27.65 6.98 5.82
C LEU A 190 -26.36 6.13 5.76
N VAL A 191 -26.21 5.31 4.71
CA VAL A 191 -24.99 4.53 4.47
C VAL A 191 -23.77 5.44 4.35
N THR A 192 -23.90 6.54 3.59
CA THR A 192 -22.82 7.51 3.42
C THR A 192 -22.45 8.19 4.74
N ALA A 193 -23.44 8.56 5.55
CA ALA A 193 -23.21 9.16 6.87
C ALA A 193 -22.51 8.18 7.81
N GLY A 194 -22.95 6.92 7.85
CA GLY A 194 -22.30 5.86 8.63
C GLY A 194 -20.86 5.61 8.18
N TRP A 195 -20.61 5.56 6.88
CA TRP A 195 -19.25 5.43 6.34
C TRP A 195 -18.35 6.62 6.69
N ARG A 196 -18.86 7.86 6.62
CA ARG A 196 -18.11 9.07 7.04
C ARG A 196 -17.78 9.04 8.52
N ALA A 197 -18.71 8.60 9.37
CA ALA A 197 -18.48 8.46 10.80
C ALA A 197 -17.39 7.39 11.09
N LEU A 198 -17.46 6.25 10.40
CA LEU A 198 -16.44 5.20 10.49
C LEU A 198 -15.06 5.72 10.05
N LEU A 199 -14.97 6.41 8.92
CA LEU A 199 -13.73 7.03 8.44
C LEU A 199 -13.17 8.03 9.45
N ALA A 200 -14.02 8.91 10.01
CA ALA A 200 -13.62 9.90 11.00
C ALA A 200 -13.05 9.25 12.27
N GLY A 201 -13.69 8.17 12.76
CA GLY A 201 -13.17 7.38 13.87
C GLY A 201 -11.83 6.73 13.55
N ALA A 202 -11.75 6.00 12.42
CA ALA A 202 -10.55 5.31 11.99
C ALA A 202 -9.35 6.25 11.80
N VAL A 203 -9.55 7.40 11.15
CA VAL A 203 -8.46 8.36 10.93
C VAL A 203 -7.98 9.00 12.24
N CYS A 204 -8.86 9.19 13.22
CA CYS A 204 -8.45 9.69 14.53
C CYS A 204 -7.55 8.68 15.26
N VAL A 205 -7.90 7.39 15.20
CA VAL A 205 -7.07 6.30 15.74
C VAL A 205 -5.71 6.28 15.04
N VAL A 206 -5.69 6.28 13.70
CA VAL A 206 -4.44 6.29 12.93
C VAL A 206 -3.60 7.54 13.23
N ALA A 207 -4.20 8.71 13.32
CA ALA A 207 -3.48 9.94 13.67
C ALA A 207 -2.89 9.86 15.09
N ALA A 208 -3.60 9.28 16.05
CA ALA A 208 -3.09 9.06 17.40
C ALA A 208 -1.89 8.11 17.38
N ASP A 209 -2.05 6.94 16.75
CA ASP A 209 -1.08 5.86 16.70
C ASP A 209 0.19 6.20 15.91
N HIS A 210 0.04 6.92 14.80
CA HIS A 210 1.12 7.20 13.85
C HIS A 210 1.63 8.64 13.95
N GLY A 211 1.10 9.45 14.87
CA GLY A 211 1.41 10.87 14.97
C GLY A 211 2.90 11.19 15.14
N ALA A 212 3.69 10.32 15.77
CA ALA A 212 5.14 10.52 15.87
C ALA A 212 5.84 10.36 14.51
N ALA A 213 5.42 9.40 13.69
CA ALA A 213 5.92 9.21 12.33
C ALA A 213 5.46 10.36 11.41
N LEU A 214 4.18 10.74 11.48
CA LEU A 214 3.63 11.86 10.71
C LEU A 214 4.43 13.15 10.97
N ARG A 215 4.76 13.43 12.23
CA ARG A 215 5.61 14.59 12.58
C ARG A 215 7.01 14.52 11.97
N ARG A 216 7.62 13.34 11.85
CA ARG A 216 8.92 13.19 11.16
C ARG A 216 8.82 13.52 9.67
N CYS A 217 7.65 13.32 9.08
CA CYS A 217 7.34 13.70 7.70
C CYS A 217 6.79 15.13 7.57
N GLY A 218 6.82 15.95 8.64
CA GLY A 218 6.37 17.34 8.62
C GLY A 218 4.85 17.55 8.67
N VAL A 219 4.06 16.53 9.01
CA VAL A 219 2.60 16.61 9.05
C VAL A 219 2.08 16.44 10.49
N THR A 220 1.22 17.35 10.93
CA THR A 220 0.55 17.23 12.23
C THR A 220 -0.61 16.23 12.17
N ARG A 221 -1.00 15.69 13.33
CA ARG A 221 -2.19 14.82 13.45
C ARG A 221 -3.47 15.49 12.91
N ARG A 222 -3.62 16.79 13.18
CA ARG A 222 -4.81 17.57 12.79
C ARG A 222 -4.87 17.78 11.28
N GLU A 223 -3.73 18.10 10.67
CA GLU A 223 -3.63 18.21 9.21
C GLU A 223 -3.94 16.87 8.55
N PHE A 224 -3.34 15.77 9.04
CA PHE A 224 -3.62 14.44 8.52
C PHE A 224 -5.12 14.09 8.54
N VAL A 225 -5.79 14.27 9.69
CA VAL A 225 -7.24 14.03 9.81
C VAL A 225 -8.05 14.90 8.86
N ARG A 226 -7.75 16.21 8.79
CA ARG A 226 -8.44 17.14 7.90
C ARG A 226 -8.30 16.72 6.44
N ASP A 227 -7.09 16.34 6.03
CA ASP A 227 -6.79 16.01 4.65
C ASP A 227 -7.47 14.70 4.23
N VAL A 228 -7.50 13.69 5.09
CA VAL A 228 -8.25 12.44 4.86
C VAL A 228 -9.76 12.73 4.75
N VAL A 229 -10.33 13.49 5.68
CA VAL A 229 -11.77 13.79 5.68
C VAL A 229 -12.20 14.63 4.46
N SER A 230 -11.35 15.59 4.04
CA SER A 230 -11.63 16.43 2.87
C SER A 230 -11.47 15.66 1.55
N SER A 231 -10.41 14.85 1.42
CA SER A 231 -10.17 14.02 0.24
C SER A 231 -11.19 12.87 0.08
N SER A 232 -11.96 12.53 1.11
CA SER A 232 -12.99 11.50 1.04
C SER A 232 -14.29 11.93 0.34
N ALA A 233 -14.44 13.22 0.02
CA ALA A 233 -15.67 13.77 -0.57
C ALA A 233 -16.11 13.08 -1.88
N PRO A 234 -15.23 12.78 -2.85
CA PRO A 234 -15.61 12.07 -4.09
C PRO A 234 -16.11 10.64 -3.82
N VAL A 235 -15.52 9.95 -2.84
CA VAL A 235 -15.94 8.61 -2.41
C VAL A 235 -17.33 8.68 -1.78
N ALA A 236 -17.54 9.64 -0.86
CA ALA A 236 -18.84 9.86 -0.24
C ALA A 236 -19.93 10.19 -1.27
N ALA A 237 -19.61 11.01 -2.28
CA ALA A 237 -20.52 11.31 -3.38
C ALA A 237 -20.90 10.04 -4.17
N THR A 238 -19.92 9.17 -4.45
CA THR A 238 -20.16 7.89 -5.12
C THR A 238 -21.12 6.99 -4.33
N ILE A 239 -20.88 6.84 -3.02
CA ILE A 239 -21.75 6.03 -2.14
C ILE A 239 -23.17 6.62 -2.13
N ALA A 240 -23.28 7.95 -1.98
CA ALA A 240 -24.56 8.67 -1.99
C ALA A 240 -25.29 8.61 -3.34
N GLY A 241 -24.57 8.31 -4.43
CA GLY A 241 -25.09 8.32 -5.80
C GLY A 241 -25.12 9.68 -6.45
N ALA A 242 -24.45 10.65 -5.83
CA ALA A 242 -24.26 11.96 -6.39
C ALA A 242 -23.06 11.95 -7.35
N GLY A 243 -23.18 12.63 -8.49
CA GLY A 243 -22.10 12.80 -9.45
C GLY A 243 -21.93 11.67 -10.48
N PRO A 244 -21.09 11.89 -11.50
CA PRO A 244 -20.85 10.92 -12.57
C PRO A 244 -20.23 9.63 -12.02
N ALA A 245 -20.42 8.52 -12.74
CA ALA A 245 -19.71 7.28 -12.41
C ALA A 245 -18.20 7.52 -12.53
N PRO A 246 -17.37 6.92 -11.65
CA PRO A 246 -15.93 7.01 -11.81
C PRO A 246 -15.57 6.48 -13.21
N PRO A 247 -14.80 7.24 -14.01
CA PRO A 247 -14.42 6.77 -15.32
C PRO A 247 -13.61 5.48 -15.16
N PRO A 248 -13.81 4.47 -16.03
CA PRO A 248 -12.89 3.35 -16.09
C PRO A 248 -11.48 3.86 -16.40
N PRO A 249 -10.43 3.13 -16.01
CA PRO A 249 -9.07 3.52 -16.32
C PRO A 249 -8.95 3.68 -17.83
N LEU A 250 -8.40 4.82 -18.26
CA LEU A 250 -8.08 5.03 -19.67
C LEU A 250 -7.02 3.99 -20.01
N CYS A 251 -7.38 2.98 -20.78
CA CYS A 251 -6.40 2.02 -21.28
C CYS A 251 -5.25 2.82 -21.92
N CYS A 252 -4.04 2.67 -21.41
CA CYS A 252 -2.87 3.02 -22.19
C CYS A 252 -2.90 2.12 -23.42
N SER A 253 -3.40 2.63 -24.55
CA SER A 253 -3.24 1.96 -25.83
C SER A 253 -1.73 1.76 -26.04
N PRO A 254 -1.26 0.55 -26.39
CA PRO A 254 0.16 0.29 -26.64
C PRO A 254 0.67 0.91 -27.96
N GLU A 255 -0.06 1.83 -28.59
CA GLU A 255 0.32 2.45 -29.85
C GLU A 255 0.67 3.92 -29.67
N GLY A 256 1.98 4.16 -29.63
CA GLY A 256 2.55 5.47 -29.90
C GLY A 256 2.15 5.95 -31.29
N ARG A 257 1.05 6.72 -31.38
CA ARG A 257 0.88 7.66 -32.48
C ARG A 257 1.84 8.82 -32.24
N ARG A 258 3.07 8.67 -32.73
CA ARG A 258 3.96 9.79 -33.06
C ARG A 258 3.12 10.76 -33.90
N ARG A 259 2.81 11.94 -33.35
CA ARG A 259 2.36 13.08 -34.15
C ARG A 259 3.45 13.32 -35.21
N PRO A 260 3.11 13.41 -36.51
CA PRO A 260 4.10 13.82 -37.49
C PRO A 260 4.56 15.24 -37.15
N ALA A 261 5.88 15.41 -37.02
CA ALA A 261 6.50 16.70 -36.84
C ALA A 261 6.09 17.62 -38.01
N ARG A 262 5.33 18.67 -37.72
CA ARG A 262 5.13 19.74 -38.70
C ARG A 262 6.48 20.43 -38.91
N SER A 263 7.06 20.17 -40.07
CA SER A 263 8.14 20.93 -40.69
C SER A 263 7.93 22.43 -40.49
N GLY A 264 8.99 23.09 -40.06
CA GLY A 264 8.98 24.48 -39.60
C GLY A 264 8.70 25.48 -40.71
N ARG A 265 8.01 26.56 -40.33
CA ARG A 265 8.14 27.85 -40.98
C ARG A 265 8.51 28.88 -39.92
N VAL A 266 9.79 29.19 -39.85
CA VAL A 266 10.33 30.27 -39.02
C VAL A 266 9.86 31.58 -39.64
N VAL A 267 8.99 32.32 -38.95
CA VAL A 267 8.71 33.71 -39.27
C VAL A 267 9.56 34.56 -38.33
N ALA A 268 10.49 35.30 -38.93
CA ALA A 268 11.40 36.21 -38.25
C ALA A 268 10.64 37.34 -37.54
N ARG A 269 11.02 37.65 -36.29
CA ARG A 269 10.65 38.89 -35.58
C ARG A 269 11.81 39.88 -35.62
N PRO A 270 11.59 41.18 -35.86
CA PRO A 270 12.65 42.17 -35.85
C PRO A 270 13.14 42.49 -34.43
N ARG A 271 14.44 42.71 -34.31
CA ARG A 271 15.15 43.17 -33.12
C ARG A 271 14.81 44.62 -32.78
N ALA A 272 14.56 44.91 -31.51
CA ALA A 272 14.55 46.27 -30.98
C ALA A 272 15.69 46.43 -29.94
N GLY A 273 16.65 47.29 -30.29
CA GLY A 273 17.25 48.31 -29.42
C GLY A 273 17.93 47.87 -28.12
N ALA A 274 19.25 47.70 -28.19
CA ALA A 274 20.14 47.74 -27.05
C ALA A 274 20.19 49.14 -26.41
N ARG A 275 20.13 49.21 -25.08
CA ARG A 275 20.84 50.25 -24.31
C ARG A 275 21.51 49.61 -23.10
N ALA A 276 22.83 49.58 -23.18
CA ALA A 276 23.75 49.26 -22.11
C ALA A 276 23.75 50.38 -21.05
N ARG A 277 23.81 50.00 -19.78
CA ARG A 277 24.38 50.85 -18.72
C ARG A 277 25.39 50.04 -17.90
N ALA A 278 26.47 50.74 -17.59
CA ALA A 278 27.77 50.25 -17.21
C ALA A 278 27.88 49.78 -15.75
N ARG A 279 28.96 49.03 -15.53
CA ARG A 279 29.48 48.52 -14.26
C ARG A 279 29.99 49.64 -13.34
N THR A 280 29.87 49.42 -12.03
CA THR A 280 30.91 49.77 -11.06
C THR A 280 30.82 48.84 -9.83
N PRO A 281 31.93 48.24 -9.37
CA PRO A 281 32.00 47.46 -8.13
C PRO A 281 32.43 48.37 -6.95
N VAL A 282 31.90 48.14 -5.75
CA VAL A 282 32.42 48.76 -4.52
C VAL A 282 32.73 47.67 -3.49
N SER A 283 33.91 47.85 -2.91
CA SER A 283 34.71 46.95 -2.09
C SER A 283 34.21 46.76 -0.65
N ARG A 284 34.62 45.63 -0.06
CA ARG A 284 34.64 45.38 1.40
C ARG A 284 35.58 46.35 2.12
N PRO A 285 35.37 46.53 3.43
CA PRO A 285 36.48 46.62 4.36
C PRO A 285 36.52 45.40 5.29
N VAL A 286 37.72 44.84 5.41
CA VAL A 286 38.19 43.99 6.49
C VAL A 286 38.76 44.92 7.56
N ALA A 287 38.46 44.68 8.84
CA ALA A 287 39.17 45.29 9.95
C ALA A 287 40.00 44.20 10.64
N GLU A 288 41.32 44.44 10.67
CA GLU A 288 42.33 43.74 11.44
C GLU A 288 42.31 44.16 12.92
N GLY A 289 42.93 43.33 13.77
CA GLY A 289 43.63 43.79 14.97
C GLY A 289 43.31 43.01 16.24
N GLY A 290 44.22 42.14 16.70
CA GLY A 290 44.08 41.48 18.00
C GLY A 290 45.04 40.32 18.27
N ASP A 291 46.31 40.66 18.41
CA ASP A 291 47.52 39.83 18.55
C ASP A 291 47.59 38.89 19.80
N ARG A 292 48.28 37.74 19.60
CA ARG A 292 49.38 37.20 20.44
C ARG A 292 49.20 35.98 21.40
N ARG A 293 50.12 35.01 21.18
CA ARG A 293 50.77 33.96 22.05
C ARG A 293 50.23 32.52 21.95
N THR A 294 50.82 31.59 21.17
CA THR A 294 52.04 30.75 21.38
C THR A 294 52.08 30.01 22.73
N ALA A 295 51.75 28.71 22.78
CA ALA A 295 52.59 27.52 22.52
C ALA A 295 53.36 27.02 23.77
N GLY A 296 53.19 25.74 24.12
CA GLY A 296 54.05 25.05 25.10
C GLY A 296 53.41 23.83 25.79
N SER A 297 53.83 22.63 25.39
CA SER A 297 53.70 21.34 26.08
C SER A 297 54.87 20.47 25.58
N PRO A 298 55.30 19.36 26.23
CA PRO A 298 55.23 18.88 27.62
C PRO A 298 56.65 18.32 28.03
N PRO A 299 56.90 17.11 28.61
CA PRO A 299 56.37 16.31 29.75
C PRO A 299 57.50 16.02 30.81
N PRO A 300 57.51 14.99 31.71
CA PRO A 300 57.67 13.56 31.34
C PRO A 300 57.07 12.44 32.26
N THR A 301 56.84 11.28 31.62
CA THR A 301 57.07 9.85 31.99
C THR A 301 56.65 9.21 33.32
N GLY A 302 56.06 8.01 33.19
CA GLY A 302 56.07 6.94 34.19
C GLY A 302 55.47 5.64 33.65
N GLU A 303 56.33 4.73 33.16
CA GLU A 303 56.00 3.36 32.74
C GLU A 303 55.64 2.47 33.95
N THR A 304 54.78 1.46 33.74
CA THR A 304 55.03 0.06 34.13
C THR A 304 53.90 -0.88 33.65
N ARG A 305 54.32 -1.93 32.92
CA ARG A 305 53.67 -3.24 32.70
C ARG A 305 54.70 -4.28 33.20
N PRO A 306 54.47 -5.61 33.24
CA PRO A 306 53.28 -6.42 32.87
C PRO A 306 52.95 -7.55 33.89
N SER A 307 51.88 -8.33 33.67
CA SER A 307 51.92 -9.78 33.93
C SER A 307 50.81 -10.54 33.17
N HIS A 308 51.17 -11.78 32.80
CA HIS A 308 50.44 -12.75 31.99
C HIS A 308 49.24 -13.39 32.70
N GLY A 309 48.26 -13.86 31.94
CA GLY A 309 47.21 -14.75 32.44
C GLY A 309 46.33 -15.29 31.31
N THR A 310 46.70 -16.47 30.81
CA THR A 310 45.93 -17.32 29.89
C THR A 310 44.62 -17.81 30.53
N GLY A 311 43.53 -17.93 29.76
CA GLY A 311 42.32 -18.54 30.32
C GLY A 311 41.03 -18.48 29.50
N ARG A 312 40.91 -19.39 28.53
CA ARG A 312 39.67 -20.09 28.09
C ARG A 312 38.42 -19.27 27.76
N LEU A 313 38.07 -19.32 26.47
CA LEU A 313 36.69 -19.31 25.99
C LEU A 313 35.82 -20.26 26.81
N ARG A 314 34.75 -19.75 27.40
CA ARG A 314 33.56 -20.53 27.77
C ARG A 314 32.37 -19.97 27.02
N ALA A 315 31.95 -20.70 25.99
CA ALA A 315 30.58 -20.71 25.53
C ALA A 315 29.67 -21.05 26.72
N ARG A 316 28.67 -20.21 26.96
CA ARG A 316 27.58 -20.52 27.89
C ARG A 316 26.42 -21.08 27.07
N THR A 317 26.35 -22.40 27.06
CA THR A 317 25.14 -23.19 26.81
C THR A 317 24.54 -23.53 28.18
N SER A 318 23.24 -23.28 28.37
CA SER A 318 22.37 -23.98 29.34
C SER A 318 20.96 -24.01 28.72
N TYR A 319 20.47 -25.18 28.30
CA TYR A 319 19.64 -26.15 29.05
C TYR A 319 18.20 -25.63 29.26
N SER A 320 17.20 -26.04 28.48
CA SER A 320 16.51 -27.35 28.34
C SER A 320 15.58 -27.71 29.51
N ALA A 321 14.27 -27.67 29.25
CA ALA A 321 13.20 -28.51 29.84
C ALA A 321 11.93 -28.30 28.96
N MET A 322 11.58 -29.20 28.03
CA MET A 322 10.94 -30.51 28.22
C MET A 322 9.46 -30.39 28.61
N VAL A 323 8.56 -30.44 27.62
CA VAL A 323 7.32 -31.25 27.64
C VAL A 323 7.01 -31.68 26.21
N SER A 324 7.47 -32.89 25.85
CA SER A 324 6.80 -33.73 24.85
C SER A 324 5.70 -34.50 25.56
N ARG A 325 4.52 -34.56 24.96
CA ARG A 325 3.68 -35.76 25.05
C ARG A 325 3.32 -36.17 23.64
N ASP A 326 3.99 -37.24 23.22
CA ASP A 326 3.64 -38.09 22.11
C ASP A 326 2.24 -38.67 22.28
N VAL A 327 1.48 -38.74 21.18
CA VAL A 327 0.40 -39.71 20.99
C VAL A 327 0.72 -40.44 19.70
N THR A 328 1.29 -41.64 19.83
CA THR A 328 1.42 -42.61 18.74
C THR A 328 0.19 -43.51 18.64
N PRO A 329 -0.06 -44.10 17.45
CA PRO A 329 -1.32 -44.73 17.10
C PRO A 329 -1.39 -46.22 17.49
N GLY A 330 -2.57 -46.69 17.90
CA GLY A 330 -2.88 -48.10 18.16
C GLY A 330 -3.95 -48.62 17.21
N ARG A 331 -3.56 -49.54 16.33
CA ARG A 331 -4.44 -50.35 15.48
C ARG A 331 -4.98 -51.53 16.31
N SER A 332 -6.29 -51.79 16.24
CA SER A 332 -6.82 -53.16 16.33
C SER A 332 -8.17 -53.26 15.61
N ARG A 333 -8.25 -54.29 14.75
CA ARG A 333 -9.41 -54.82 14.00
C ARG A 333 -10.58 -55.08 14.95
N VAL A 334 -11.86 -55.07 14.55
CA VAL A 334 -12.63 -56.04 13.75
C VAL A 334 -14.01 -55.34 13.53
N GLY A 335 -14.58 -55.21 12.33
CA GLY A 335 -15.31 -56.27 11.64
C GLY A 335 -16.31 -55.69 10.63
N ASN A 336 -16.38 -56.34 9.47
CA ASN A 336 -17.50 -56.51 8.53
C ASN A 336 -18.55 -55.42 8.35
N ALA A 337 -18.60 -54.85 7.13
CA ALA A 337 -19.71 -55.11 6.20
C ALA A 337 -19.28 -54.73 4.78
N SER A 338 -19.33 -55.73 3.89
CA SER A 338 -19.15 -55.63 2.45
C SER A 338 -20.33 -54.91 1.80
N TRP A 339 -20.10 -54.15 0.74
CA TRP A 339 -20.98 -54.15 -0.43
C TRP A 339 -20.12 -53.95 -1.69
N CYS A 340 -19.88 -55.06 -2.37
CA CYS A 340 -19.39 -55.09 -3.74
C CYS A 340 -20.58 -55.11 -4.71
N ALA A 341 -20.28 -54.73 -5.94
CA ALA A 341 -21.12 -54.61 -7.11
C ALA A 341 -22.09 -55.79 -7.37
N GLY A 342 -23.20 -55.46 -8.03
CA GLY A 342 -24.08 -56.42 -8.70
C GLY A 342 -24.61 -55.85 -10.01
N GLN A 343 -24.02 -56.28 -11.12
CA GLN A 343 -24.54 -56.10 -12.47
C GLN A 343 -25.85 -56.87 -12.65
N GLY A 344 -26.74 -56.31 -13.47
CA GLY A 344 -27.43 -57.04 -14.53
C GLY A 344 -28.79 -57.66 -14.20
N ARG A 345 -29.82 -57.21 -14.93
CA ARG A 345 -30.54 -58.09 -15.86
C ARG A 345 -31.37 -57.31 -16.87
N ARG A 346 -31.19 -57.74 -18.13
CA ARG A 346 -32.07 -57.51 -19.27
C ARG A 346 -33.24 -58.50 -19.21
N SER A 347 -34.39 -58.06 -19.70
CA SER A 347 -35.47 -58.81 -20.35
C SER A 347 -36.32 -57.73 -21.06
N GLY A 348 -36.58 -57.69 -22.37
CA GLY A 348 -36.55 -58.71 -23.40
C GLY A 348 -37.95 -58.82 -24.02
N SER A 349 -38.12 -58.23 -25.21
CA SER A 349 -39.16 -58.44 -26.26
C SER A 349 -40.65 -58.36 -25.93
N ALA A 350 -41.36 -57.42 -26.58
CA ALA A 350 -42.14 -57.66 -27.80
C ALA A 350 -42.45 -56.32 -28.48
#